data_AF-A0A9X3HRT2-F1
#
_entry.id   AF-A0A9X3HRT2-F1
#
_cell.length_a   1.000
_cell.length_b   1.000
_cell.length_c   1.000
_cell.angle_alpha   90.00
_cell.angle_beta   90.00
_cell.angle_gamma   90.00
#
_symmetry.space_group_name_H-M   'P 1'
#
loop_
_entity.id
_entity.type
_entity.pdbx_description
1 polymer ?
#
loop_
_entity_poly.entity_id
_entity_poly.type
_entity_poly.pdbx_seq_one_letter_code
_entity_poly.pdbx_strand_id
1 'polypeptide(L)'
;MKKMNGVTVVEFAMTSTFLMLVLLAVVSIGHFMYSMQAVNEAVRAAARMAAVCQVGDVAVKNYVASYSYISSIGSDNIEIEYLDGSSNVLVGPSPEDVRFVRARAVNLDYQFVALLTFLGENGLMALPSFETTIPSESLGLVPNDTDTNC
;
A
#
# COMPACT_ATOMS: atom_id res chain seq x y z
N MET A 1 38.43 50.18 8.49
CA MET A 1 37.50 49.19 7.91
C MET A 1 37.93 47.80 8.35
N LYS A 2 37.10 47.07 9.10
CA LYS A 2 37.43 45.75 9.66
C LYS A 2 37.19 44.69 8.57
N LYS A 3 38.23 43.98 8.11
CA LYS A 3 38.07 42.87 7.15
C LYS A 3 37.39 41.71 7.86
N MET A 4 36.18 41.37 7.43
CA MET A 4 35.45 40.21 7.91
C MET A 4 35.92 38.99 7.12
N ASN A 5 36.84 38.22 7.69
CA ASN A 5 37.29 36.96 7.10
C ASN A 5 36.23 35.88 7.37
N GLY A 6 35.88 35.07 6.35
CA GLY A 6 34.98 33.92 6.50
C GLY A 6 33.52 34.13 6.08
N VAL A 7 33.12 35.31 5.62
CA VAL A 7 31.75 35.57 5.13
C VAL A 7 31.38 34.62 3.98
N THR A 8 32.29 34.40 3.03
CA THR A 8 32.09 33.50 1.89
C THR A 8 31.84 32.05 2.30
N VAL A 9 32.42 31.60 3.43
CA VAL A 9 32.20 30.24 3.95
C VAL A 9 30.78 30.12 4.51
N VAL A 10 30.28 31.17 5.18
CA VAL A 10 28.90 31.19 5.71
C VAL A 10 27.88 31.22 4.57
N GLU A 11 28.10 32.05 3.55
CA GLU A 11 27.23 32.11 2.36
C GLU A 11 27.17 30.76 1.63
N PHE A 12 28.33 30.11 1.46
CA PHE A 12 28.40 28.79 0.86
C PHE A 12 27.68 27.73 1.70
N ALA A 13 27.91 27.73 3.01
CA ALA A 13 27.25 26.78 3.92
C ALA A 13 25.73 26.94 3.87
N MET A 14 25.22 28.18 3.95
CA MET A 14 23.78 28.45 3.91
C MET A 14 23.15 28.00 2.59
N THR A 15 23.81 28.29 1.47
CA THR A 15 23.31 27.90 0.13
C THR A 15 23.35 26.39 -0.07
N SER A 16 24.44 25.74 0.33
CA SER A 16 24.61 24.28 0.25
C SER A 16 23.58 23.55 1.11
N THR A 17 23.37 24.00 2.35
CA THR A 17 22.33 23.43 3.23
C THR A 17 20.94 23.62 2.63
N PHE A 18 20.62 24.80 2.12
CA PHE A 18 19.33 25.06 1.48
C PHE A 18 19.09 24.11 0.29
N LEU A 19 20.09 23.97 -0.59
CA LEU A 19 20.00 23.06 -1.73
C LEU A 19 19.86 21.59 -1.29
N MET A 20 20.58 21.17 -0.26
CA MET A 20 20.46 19.83 0.30
C MET A 20 19.04 19.56 0.84
N LEU A 21 18.44 20.55 1.53
CA LEU A 21 17.07 20.45 2.02
C LEU A 21 16.07 20.26 0.88
N VAL A 22 16.22 21.03 -0.20
CA VAL A 22 15.35 20.91 -1.39
C VAL A 22 15.49 19.53 -2.04
N LEU A 23 16.70 19.01 -2.19
CA LEU A 23 16.92 17.67 -2.77
C LEU A 23 16.28 16.57 -1.92
N LEU A 24 16.45 16.63 -0.60
CA LEU A 24 15.83 15.66 0.32
C LEU A 24 14.30 15.76 0.32
N ALA A 25 13.74 16.97 0.19
CA ALA A 25 12.30 17.16 0.06
C ALA A 25 11.76 16.50 -1.22
N VAL A 26 12.42 16.68 -2.37
CA VAL A 26 12.02 16.05 -3.63
C VAL A 26 12.08 14.53 -3.53
N VAL A 27 13.16 13.97 -2.97
CA VAL A 27 13.30 12.53 -2.77
C VAL A 27 12.19 11.99 -1.85
N SER A 28 11.86 12.69 -0.76
CA SER A 28 10.82 12.26 0.16
C SER A 28 9.43 12.27 -0.47
N ILE A 29 9.13 13.23 -1.35
CA ILE A 29 7.87 13.26 -2.11
C ILE A 29 7.86 12.12 -3.14
N GLY A 30 8.98 11.87 -3.83
CA GLY A 30 9.11 10.76 -4.76
C GLY A 30 8.88 9.40 -4.08
N HIS A 31 9.41 9.21 -2.87
CA HIS A 31 9.17 8.02 -2.07
C HIS A 31 7.70 7.86 -1.66
N PHE A 32 7.03 8.97 -1.33
CA PHE A 32 5.58 8.97 -1.05
C PHE A 32 4.74 8.60 -2.29
N MET A 33 5.10 9.10 -3.47
CA MET A 33 4.42 8.68 -4.70
C MET A 33 4.64 7.20 -4.99
N TYR A 34 5.87 6.71 -4.82
CA TYR A 34 6.19 5.30 -4.97
C TYR A 34 5.37 4.42 -4.01
N SER A 35 5.23 4.82 -2.74
CA SER A 35 4.46 4.06 -1.77
C SER A 35 2.98 3.94 -2.15
N MET A 36 2.34 5.02 -2.61
CA MET A 36 0.94 4.93 -3.09
C MET A 36 0.80 3.95 -4.27
N GLN A 37 1.75 3.97 -5.21
CA GLN A 37 1.73 3.06 -6.35
C GLN A 37 1.93 1.60 -5.94
N ALA A 38 2.84 1.34 -5.00
CA ALA A 38 3.08 -0.02 -4.51
C ALA A 38 1.94 -0.55 -3.63
N VAL A 39 1.20 0.31 -2.89
CA VAL A 39 -0.07 -0.10 -2.25
C VAL A 39 -1.10 -0.53 -3.29
N ASN A 40 -1.25 0.24 -4.37
CA ASN A 40 -2.20 -0.09 -5.44
C ASN A 40 -1.88 -1.44 -6.11
N GLU A 41 -0.59 -1.70 -6.39
CA GLU A 41 -0.19 -3.00 -6.95
C GLU A 41 -0.37 -4.15 -5.94
N ALA A 42 -0.13 -3.91 -4.65
CA ALA A 42 -0.38 -4.90 -3.60
C ALA A 42 -1.87 -5.30 -3.52
N VAL A 43 -2.78 -4.32 -3.58
CA VAL A 43 -4.24 -4.59 -3.62
C VAL A 43 -4.64 -5.34 -4.89
N ARG A 44 -4.05 -4.99 -6.03
CA ARG A 44 -4.27 -5.71 -7.29
C ARG A 44 -3.80 -7.16 -7.24
N ALA A 45 -2.63 -7.41 -6.65
CA ALA A 45 -2.11 -8.76 -6.43
C ALA A 45 -2.99 -9.55 -5.45
N ALA A 46 -3.44 -8.92 -4.37
CA ALA A 46 -4.37 -9.50 -3.40
C ALA A 46 -5.67 -9.96 -4.08
N ALA A 47 -6.28 -9.09 -4.90
CA ALA A 47 -7.51 -9.41 -5.62
C ALA A 47 -7.31 -10.61 -6.55
N ARG A 48 -6.21 -10.63 -7.32
CA ARG A 48 -5.88 -11.73 -8.25
C ARG A 48 -5.72 -13.08 -7.57
N MET A 49 -5.04 -13.12 -6.43
CA MET A 49 -4.92 -14.38 -5.68
C MET A 49 -6.25 -14.77 -5.05
N ALA A 50 -6.99 -13.82 -4.48
CA ALA A 50 -8.29 -14.09 -3.87
C ALA A 50 -9.36 -14.57 -4.86
N ALA A 51 -9.22 -14.29 -6.15
CA ALA A 51 -10.10 -14.83 -7.19
C ALA A 51 -9.83 -16.32 -7.51
N VAL A 52 -8.64 -16.83 -7.19
CA VAL A 52 -8.22 -18.20 -7.50
C VAL A 52 -8.20 -19.08 -6.26
N CYS A 53 -7.75 -18.54 -5.11
CA CYS A 53 -7.65 -19.25 -3.84
C CYS A 53 -9.02 -19.48 -3.18
N GLN A 54 -9.04 -20.40 -2.22
CA GLN A 54 -10.23 -20.67 -1.43
C GLN A 54 -10.75 -19.40 -0.76
N VAL A 55 -12.07 -19.34 -0.63
CA VAL A 55 -12.77 -18.24 0.01
C VAL A 55 -12.34 -18.10 1.47
N GLY A 56 -11.75 -16.94 1.81
CA GLY A 56 -11.32 -16.65 3.19
C GLY A 56 -9.94 -17.21 3.56
N ASP A 57 -9.15 -17.69 2.60
CA ASP A 57 -7.80 -18.20 2.87
C ASP A 57 -6.86 -17.10 3.39
N VAL A 58 -6.20 -17.38 4.52
CA VAL A 58 -5.22 -16.50 5.16
C VAL A 58 -3.93 -16.37 4.35
N ALA A 59 -3.62 -17.35 3.49
CA ALA A 59 -2.42 -17.36 2.67
C ALA A 59 -2.34 -16.15 1.73
N VAL A 60 -3.48 -15.69 1.21
CA VAL A 60 -3.57 -14.50 0.34
C VAL A 60 -3.05 -13.26 1.08
N LYS A 61 -3.52 -13.03 2.31
CA LYS A 61 -3.10 -11.87 3.11
C LYS A 61 -1.63 -11.98 3.50
N ASN A 62 -1.17 -13.17 3.87
CA ASN A 62 0.21 -13.43 4.25
C ASN A 62 1.18 -13.24 3.08
N TYR A 63 0.80 -13.64 1.88
CA TYR A 63 1.59 -13.40 0.68
C TYR A 63 1.72 -11.90 0.41
N VAL A 64 0.61 -11.15 0.40
CA VAL A 64 0.66 -9.71 0.14
C VAL A 64 1.49 -8.98 1.19
N ALA A 65 1.34 -9.35 2.47
CA ALA A 65 2.15 -8.77 3.54
C ALA A 65 3.66 -9.08 3.37
N SER A 66 4.00 -10.31 2.99
CA SER A 66 5.40 -10.76 2.87
C SER A 66 6.10 -10.24 1.61
N TYR A 67 5.37 -10.06 0.51
CA TYR A 67 5.90 -9.66 -0.79
C TYR A 67 5.60 -8.21 -1.17
N SER A 68 4.94 -7.44 -0.29
CA SER A 68 4.72 -6.02 -0.54
C SER A 68 6.06 -5.27 -0.58
N TYR A 69 6.17 -4.35 -1.54
CA TYR A 69 7.36 -3.52 -1.72
C TYR A 69 7.49 -2.40 -0.66
N ILE A 70 6.58 -2.35 0.32
CA ILE A 70 6.51 -1.32 1.36
C ILE A 70 6.26 -2.02 2.69
N SER A 71 7.09 -1.75 3.70
CA SER A 71 6.96 -2.41 5.00
C SER A 71 5.74 -2.00 5.83
N SER A 72 4.91 -1.07 5.33
CA SER A 72 3.74 -0.55 6.05
C SER A 72 2.46 -1.36 5.80
N ILE A 73 2.49 -2.37 4.92
CA ILE A 73 1.33 -3.22 4.63
C ILE A 73 1.45 -4.52 5.41
N GLY A 74 0.67 -4.65 6.49
CA GLY A 74 0.45 -5.91 7.20
C GLY A 74 -0.73 -6.70 6.63
N SER A 75 -0.90 -7.93 7.10
CA SER A 75 -2.06 -8.78 6.78
C SER A 75 -3.39 -8.13 7.16
N ASP A 76 -3.39 -7.36 8.25
CA ASP A 76 -4.58 -6.70 8.81
C ASP A 76 -4.97 -5.44 8.03
N ASN A 77 -4.06 -4.92 7.22
CA ASN A 77 -4.30 -3.78 6.35
C ASN A 77 -4.97 -4.17 5.03
N ILE A 78 -5.12 -5.46 4.75
CA ILE A 78 -5.78 -5.97 3.54
C ILE A 78 -7.11 -6.63 3.91
N GLU A 79 -8.17 -6.04 3.39
CA GLU A 79 -9.54 -6.55 3.48
C GLU A 79 -9.93 -7.18 2.13
N ILE A 80 -10.53 -8.36 2.20
CA ILE A 80 -11.00 -9.11 1.02
C ILE A 80 -12.49 -9.31 1.21
N GLU A 81 -13.28 -8.78 0.29
CA GLU A 81 -14.72 -8.89 0.22
C GLU A 81 -15.10 -9.73 -1.00
N TYR A 82 -16.06 -10.63 -0.83
CA TYR A 82 -16.61 -11.44 -1.91
C TYR A 82 -18.00 -10.90 -2.27
N LEU A 83 -18.28 -10.72 -3.56
CA LEU A 83 -19.48 -10.07 -4.05
C LEU A 83 -20.29 -10.98 -4.98
N ASP A 84 -21.61 -10.83 -4.91
CA ASP A 84 -22.56 -11.50 -5.79
C ASP A 84 -22.62 -10.84 -7.19
N GLY A 85 -23.43 -11.39 -8.09
CA GLY A 85 -23.65 -10.83 -9.44
C GLY A 85 -24.33 -9.44 -9.45
N SER A 86 -24.88 -9.01 -8.32
CA SER A 86 -25.49 -7.68 -8.11
C SER A 86 -24.56 -6.72 -7.36
N SER A 87 -23.29 -7.09 -7.13
CA SER A 87 -22.30 -6.33 -6.35
C SER A 87 -22.62 -6.14 -4.86
N ASN A 88 -23.42 -7.02 -4.26
CA ASN A 88 -23.62 -7.06 -2.82
C ASN A 88 -22.52 -7.90 -2.15
N VAL A 89 -22.04 -7.46 -1.00
CA VAL A 89 -21.07 -8.22 -0.18
C VAL A 89 -21.78 -9.42 0.45
N LEU A 90 -21.25 -10.62 0.20
CA LEU A 90 -21.77 -11.88 0.75
C LEU A 90 -21.27 -12.08 2.18
N VAL A 91 -22.17 -12.44 3.10
CA VAL A 91 -21.84 -12.84 4.48
C VAL A 91 -21.82 -14.37 4.53
N GLY A 92 -20.64 -14.96 4.72
CA GLY A 92 -20.44 -16.41 4.59
C GLY A 92 -20.46 -16.91 3.13
N PRO A 93 -19.61 -16.35 2.24
CA PRO A 93 -19.59 -16.67 0.82
C PRO A 93 -19.37 -18.17 0.53
N SER A 94 -20.32 -18.79 -0.17
CA SER A 94 -20.11 -20.07 -0.85
C SER A 94 -19.45 -19.81 -2.21
N PRO A 95 -18.48 -20.62 -2.66
CA PRO A 95 -17.83 -20.46 -3.96
C PRO A 95 -18.79 -20.34 -5.15
N GLU A 96 -19.97 -20.96 -5.07
CA GLU A 96 -20.98 -20.94 -6.14
C GLU A 96 -21.73 -19.60 -6.29
N ASP A 97 -21.77 -18.80 -5.23
CA ASP A 97 -22.50 -17.53 -5.17
C ASP A 97 -21.61 -16.32 -5.51
N VAL A 98 -20.30 -16.48 -5.36
CA VAL A 98 -19.32 -15.43 -5.63
C VAL A 98 -19.19 -15.20 -7.14
N ARG A 99 -19.24 -13.94 -7.56
CA ARG A 99 -18.99 -13.51 -8.95
C ARG A 99 -17.85 -12.53 -9.07
N PHE A 100 -17.65 -11.70 -8.05
CA PHE A 100 -16.55 -10.76 -7.99
C PHE A 100 -15.83 -10.84 -6.65
N VAL A 101 -14.55 -10.51 -6.68
CA VAL A 101 -13.70 -10.39 -5.50
C VAL A 101 -13.16 -8.97 -5.46
N ARG A 102 -13.31 -8.33 -4.31
CA ARG A 102 -12.77 -7.00 -4.05
C ARG A 102 -11.71 -7.08 -2.97
N ALA A 103 -10.51 -6.62 -3.28
CA ALA A 103 -9.49 -6.37 -2.28
C ALA A 103 -9.42 -4.87 -1.98
N ARG A 104 -9.21 -4.53 -0.71
CA ARG A 104 -9.12 -3.15 -0.21
C ARG A 104 -7.95 -3.02 0.75
N ALA A 105 -7.19 -1.92 0.62
CA ALA A 105 -6.22 -1.52 1.62
C ALA A 105 -6.87 -0.57 2.62
N VAL A 106 -6.82 -0.90 3.91
CA VAL A 106 -7.45 -0.17 5.01
C VAL A 106 -6.45 0.11 6.13
N ASN A 107 -6.71 1.19 6.88
CA ASN A 107 -5.92 1.58 8.07
C ASN A 107 -4.41 1.72 7.78
N LEU A 108 -4.06 2.30 6.64
CA LEU A 108 -2.67 2.56 6.27
C LEU A 108 -2.29 4.00 6.62
N ASP A 109 -1.23 4.15 7.38
CA ASP A 109 -0.61 5.43 7.68
C ASP A 109 0.75 5.54 6.98
N TYR A 110 1.07 6.73 6.51
CA TYR A 110 2.37 7.06 5.95
C TYR A 110 3.09 8.07 6.84
N GLN A 111 4.30 7.72 7.25
CA GLN A 111 5.18 8.61 8.00
C GLN A 111 6.21 9.24 7.07
N PHE A 112 6.15 10.56 6.93
CA PHE A 112 7.17 11.35 6.27
C PHE A 112 8.46 11.40 7.08
N VAL A 113 9.59 11.45 6.37
CA VAL A 113 10.93 11.61 6.98
C VAL A 113 11.02 12.97 7.67
N ALA A 114 11.85 13.08 8.71
CA ALA A 114 12.00 14.23 9.62
C ALA A 114 11.94 15.62 8.98
N LEU A 115 12.44 15.77 7.74
CA LEU A 115 12.44 17.03 7.00
C LEU A 115 11.05 17.56 6.62
N LEU A 116 10.06 16.67 6.53
CA LEU A 116 8.69 16.96 6.11
C LEU A 116 7.68 16.77 7.26
N THR A 117 8.15 16.80 8.50
CA THR A 117 7.30 16.68 9.72
C THR A 117 6.28 17.80 9.87
N PHE A 118 6.44 18.90 9.13
CA PHE A 118 5.45 19.98 9.07
C PHE A 118 4.19 19.63 8.26
N LEU A 119 4.21 18.53 7.50
CA LEU A 119 3.05 18.03 6.76
C LEU A 119 2.24 17.07 7.64
N GLY A 120 0.91 17.22 7.68
CA GLY A 120 0.04 16.37 8.50
C GLY A 120 0.23 16.59 10.00
N GLU A 121 0.06 15.52 10.80
CA GLU A 121 0.25 15.56 12.26
C GLU A 121 1.65 15.02 12.59
N ASN A 122 2.65 15.92 12.62
CA ASN A 122 4.08 15.58 12.79
C ASN A 122 4.67 14.66 11.71
N GLY A 123 4.23 14.82 10.46
CA GLY A 123 4.66 13.96 9.34
C GLY A 123 3.85 12.67 9.22
N LEU A 124 2.87 12.42 10.09
CA LEU A 124 1.94 11.31 9.91
C LEU A 124 0.76 11.75 9.05
N MET A 125 0.44 10.95 8.03
CA MET A 125 -0.69 11.17 7.13
C MET A 125 -1.39 9.85 6.84
N ALA A 126 -2.71 9.82 7.00
CA ALA A 126 -3.53 8.69 6.60
C ALA A 126 -3.52 8.54 5.08
N LEU A 127 -3.17 7.35 4.58
CA LEU A 127 -3.26 7.03 3.17
C LEU A 127 -4.74 6.80 2.78
N PRO A 128 -5.16 7.24 1.58
CA PRO A 128 -6.49 6.89 1.09
C PRO A 128 -6.60 5.37 0.91
N SER A 129 -7.80 4.84 1.10
CA SER A 129 -8.06 3.42 0.82
C SER A 129 -7.98 3.16 -0.69
N PHE A 130 -7.19 2.17 -1.08
CA PHE A 130 -7.13 1.67 -2.45
C PHE A 130 -7.98 0.41 -2.57
N GLU A 131 -8.73 0.28 -3.65
CA GLU A 131 -9.55 -0.90 -3.89
C GLU A 131 -9.41 -1.41 -5.31
N THR A 132 -9.54 -2.72 -5.49
CA THR A 132 -9.56 -3.37 -6.79
C THR A 132 -10.59 -4.48 -6.77
N THR A 133 -11.51 -4.45 -7.73
CA THR A 133 -12.53 -5.50 -7.92
C THR A 133 -12.25 -6.24 -9.22
N ILE A 134 -12.20 -7.57 -9.17
CA ILE A 134 -12.02 -8.45 -10.34
C ILE A 134 -13.04 -9.59 -10.31
N PRO A 135 -13.39 -10.20 -11.46
CA PRO A 135 -14.24 -11.40 -11.46
C PRO A 135 -13.55 -12.56 -10.73
N SER A 136 -14.34 -13.40 -10.06
CA SER A 136 -13.84 -14.64 -9.45
C SER A 136 -13.54 -15.69 -10.52
N GLU A 137 -12.52 -16.51 -10.27
CA GLU A 137 -12.10 -17.61 -11.13
C GLU A 137 -12.41 -18.96 -10.47
N SER A 138 -11.38 -19.73 -10.08
CA SER A 138 -11.53 -21.09 -9.56
C SER A 138 -12.01 -21.14 -8.11
N LEU A 139 -11.71 -20.12 -7.31
CA LEU A 139 -11.99 -20.08 -5.86
C LEU A 139 -11.59 -21.37 -5.09
N GLY A 140 -10.49 -22.01 -5.47
CA GLY A 140 -10.00 -23.25 -4.87
C GLY A 140 -10.69 -24.53 -5.37
N LEU A 141 -11.73 -24.41 -6.20
CA LEU A 141 -12.49 -25.57 -6.69
C LEU A 141 -11.75 -26.32 -7.80
N VAL A 142 -11.32 -27.55 -7.50
CA VAL A 142 -10.75 -28.50 -8.47
C VAL A 142 -11.71 -29.68 -8.70
N PRO A 143 -12.03 -30.06 -9.95
CA PRO A 143 -12.86 -31.24 -10.21
C PRO A 143 -12.14 -32.51 -9.73
N ASN A 144 -12.72 -33.20 -8.75
CA ASN A 144 -12.25 -34.46 -8.12
C ASN A 144 -11.18 -34.39 -7.00
N ASP A 145 -10.91 -33.23 -6.39
CA ASP A 145 -9.99 -33.17 -5.24
C ASP A 145 -10.61 -32.44 -4.03
N THR A 146 -10.06 -32.69 -2.84
CA THR A 146 -10.34 -31.90 -1.64
C THR A 146 -9.58 -30.58 -1.75
N ASP A 147 -10.34 -29.47 -1.79
CA ASP A 147 -9.92 -28.07 -1.72
C ASP A 147 -8.43 -27.86 -1.42
N THR A 148 -7.67 -27.43 -2.43
CA THR A 148 -6.23 -27.17 -2.26
C THR A 148 -6.05 -25.77 -1.73
N ASN A 149 -5.66 -25.66 -0.45
CA ASN A 149 -5.23 -24.39 0.14
C ASN A 149 -4.12 -23.74 -0.71
N CYS A 150 -4.17 -22.41 -0.77
CA CYS A 150 -3.02 -21.60 -1.10
C CYS A 150 -2.11 -21.46 0.15
#